data_AF-A0A937Z0L2-F1
#
_entry.id   AF-A0A937Z0L2-F1
#
_cell.length_a   1.000
_cell.length_b   1.000
_cell.length_c   1.000
_cell.angle_alpha   90.00
_cell.angle_beta   90.00
_cell.angle_gamma   90.00
#
_symmetry.space_group_name_H-M   'P 1'
#
loop_
_entity.id
_entity.type
_entity.pdbx_description
1 polymer ?
#
loop_
_entity_poly.entity_id
_entity_poly.type
_entity_poly.pdbx_seq_one_letter_code
_entity_poly.pdbx_strand_id
1 'polypeptide(L)'
;MAWPETIRPGVLSRPGMWGPASDREPGPDGLCLRAAVPDHAAPPNGTRTSAGWSVPACRSPRTMRPLRTAPDGTPFASLEGPHGRRPSGPNGEHGRVAGDDPARRSFALRKVGPCVRSLVRGRAMRIYLMTDLEGVAGVYAWEPRSDESPANFEMRMRQRRWLAQEVSAAVDGCHAGGASHVIVNDGHGAGYTIDLDHVDPRADVINGMERPFWLPYLDETCDATGIVGGHAKANTPSGCLCHTMSTPIRNWTFNGISLGEMGLQAAIAGHYGVPFVFASGDLHACREMEALIPGIVTVPVKIGMSRLSALQVPPTRAQELIREGAKRAMDAIGKVEPLRLASPIRFRDERVDPTWDEEKPAEGWRIIDSHTRETEAEDILDLMNRIYHYDPDWRPTKWSEG
;
A
#
# COMPACT_ATOMS: atom_id res chain seq x y z
N MET A 1 19.17 19.64 10.43
CA MET A 1 19.16 19.88 8.97
C MET A 1 17.77 19.58 8.43
N ALA A 2 16.99 20.62 8.15
CA ALA A 2 15.69 20.49 7.48
C ALA A 2 15.91 19.96 6.05
N TRP A 3 15.05 19.04 5.61
CA TRP A 3 14.95 18.66 4.20
C TRP A 3 14.59 19.92 3.39
N PRO A 4 15.12 20.12 2.18
CA PRO A 4 14.80 21.30 1.40
C PRO A 4 13.32 21.25 1.03
N GLU A 5 12.50 22.03 1.75
CA GLU A 5 11.21 22.46 1.26
C GLU A 5 11.47 23.17 -0.08
N THR A 6 10.77 22.72 -1.11
CA THR A 6 10.73 23.29 -2.47
C THR A 6 11.95 23.04 -3.38
N ILE A 7 11.90 21.93 -4.13
CA ILE A 7 12.38 21.94 -5.51
C ILE A 7 11.16 22.21 -6.39
N ARG A 8 11.01 23.46 -6.83
CA ARG A 8 10.02 23.86 -7.85
C ARG A 8 10.44 23.29 -9.22
N PRO A 9 9.50 22.88 -10.09
CA PRO A 9 9.81 22.30 -11.39
C PRO A 9 10.34 23.40 -12.33
N GLY A 10 11.64 23.35 -12.64
CA GLY A 10 12.29 24.26 -13.57
C GLY A 10 13.22 23.49 -14.51
N VAL A 11 12.74 23.28 -15.73
CA VAL A 11 13.52 23.16 -16.98
C VAL A 11 14.74 22.22 -16.92
N LEU A 12 14.53 20.92 -17.15
CA LEU A 12 15.61 20.04 -17.63
C LEU A 12 15.93 20.41 -19.08
N SER A 13 16.91 21.31 -19.26
CA SER A 13 17.52 21.59 -20.55
C SER A 13 18.98 21.11 -20.55
N ARG A 14 19.21 20.04 -21.33
CA ARG A 14 20.46 19.54 -21.95
C ARG A 14 21.64 19.09 -21.07
N PRO A 15 22.34 18.00 -21.47
CA PRO A 15 23.53 17.51 -20.77
C PRO A 15 24.77 18.35 -21.13
N GLY A 16 25.39 18.98 -20.13
CA GLY A 16 26.77 19.50 -20.22
C GLY A 16 27.74 18.32 -20.04
N MET A 17 28.56 17.99 -21.04
CA MET A 17 29.92 18.53 -21.23
C MET A 17 30.78 18.44 -19.97
N TRP A 18 31.49 17.31 -19.85
CA TRP A 18 32.77 17.25 -19.16
C TRP A 18 33.88 17.54 -20.18
N GLY A 19 34.81 18.41 -19.82
CA GLY A 19 36.11 18.56 -20.48
C GLY A 19 37.10 19.20 -19.50
N PRO A 20 38.41 19.29 -19.82
CA PRO A 20 39.11 18.72 -20.97
C PRO A 20 40.27 17.78 -20.55
N ALA A 21 40.68 16.89 -21.44
CA ALA A 21 41.98 16.22 -21.36
C ALA A 21 42.69 16.32 -22.72
N SER A 22 43.71 17.19 -22.74
CA SER A 22 44.95 17.19 -23.53
C SER A 22 44.91 16.92 -25.04
N ASP A 23 45.43 17.92 -25.75
CA ASP A 23 45.91 17.91 -27.12
C ASP A 23 46.82 16.73 -27.47
N ARG A 24 46.56 16.08 -28.60
CA ARG A 24 47.52 15.66 -29.65
C ARG A 24 46.80 14.88 -30.76
N GLU A 25 46.74 15.48 -31.95
CA GLU A 25 46.56 14.70 -33.19
C GLU A 25 47.86 13.97 -33.55
N PRO A 26 47.77 12.85 -34.30
CA PRO A 26 48.01 12.97 -35.75
C PRO A 26 47.12 12.08 -36.66
N GLY A 27 46.72 12.65 -37.81
CA GLY A 27 46.97 12.10 -39.15
C GLY A 27 46.26 10.80 -39.61
N PRO A 28 45.57 10.79 -40.77
CA PRO A 28 44.92 9.60 -41.32
C PRO A 28 45.87 8.83 -42.26
N ASP A 29 46.12 7.55 -41.99
CA ASP A 29 46.59 6.59 -42.99
C ASP A 29 46.06 5.19 -42.65
N GLY A 30 45.48 4.55 -43.66
CA GLY A 30 44.67 3.34 -43.51
C GLY A 30 45.43 2.04 -43.29
N LEU A 31 44.69 0.99 -42.94
CA LEU A 31 44.72 -0.31 -43.60
C LEU A 31 43.62 -1.22 -43.02
N CYS A 32 42.80 -1.78 -43.90
CA CYS A 32 41.99 -2.97 -43.64
C CYS A 32 42.90 -4.16 -43.29
N LEU A 33 42.60 -4.92 -42.23
CA LEU A 33 42.91 -6.36 -42.16
C LEU A 33 41.86 -7.11 -41.31
N ARG A 34 41.37 -8.21 -41.88
CA ARG A 34 40.41 -9.18 -41.34
C ARG A 34 41.09 -10.21 -40.41
N ALA A 35 40.24 -10.84 -39.60
CA ALA A 35 40.35 -12.19 -39.01
C ALA A 35 41.38 -12.34 -37.86
N ALA A 36 41.24 -13.19 -36.85
CA ALA A 36 40.36 -14.33 -36.63
C ALA A 36 40.18 -14.61 -35.12
N VAL A 37 39.12 -15.36 -34.80
CA VAL A 37 38.86 -16.06 -33.53
C VAL A 37 39.84 -17.23 -33.36
N PRO A 38 40.20 -17.61 -32.12
CA PRO A 38 40.39 -19.03 -31.83
C PRO A 38 39.57 -19.52 -30.63
N ASP A 39 38.81 -20.58 -30.88
CA ASP A 39 38.40 -21.58 -29.91
C ASP A 39 39.64 -22.36 -29.39
N HIS A 40 39.61 -22.77 -28.11
CA HIS A 40 39.70 -24.19 -27.71
C HIS A 40 39.95 -24.41 -26.19
N ALA A 41 39.08 -25.26 -25.64
CA ALA A 41 39.37 -26.43 -24.78
C ALA A 41 39.84 -26.26 -23.31
N ALA A 42 39.07 -26.91 -22.42
CA ALA A 42 39.43 -27.34 -21.06
C ALA A 42 40.52 -28.44 -21.06
N PRO A 43 41.29 -28.65 -19.96
CA PRO A 43 41.02 -29.75 -18.99
C PRO A 43 41.59 -29.47 -17.56
N PRO A 44 41.88 -30.46 -16.67
CA PRO A 44 41.02 -31.42 -15.95
C PRO A 44 41.18 -31.41 -14.40
N ASN A 45 40.38 -32.26 -13.71
CA ASN A 45 40.47 -32.61 -12.28
C ASN A 45 41.78 -33.34 -11.88
N GLY A 46 42.28 -33.13 -10.64
CA GLY A 46 43.23 -34.05 -9.98
C GLY A 46 44.10 -33.50 -8.82
N THR A 47 43.61 -33.67 -7.58
CA THR A 47 44.29 -33.96 -6.29
C THR A 47 45.72 -33.49 -5.94
N ARG A 48 45.87 -32.80 -4.78
CA ARG A 48 46.87 -32.99 -3.67
C ARG A 48 46.64 -31.95 -2.55
N THR A 49 46.12 -32.32 -1.38
CA THR A 49 46.77 -32.62 -0.06
C THR A 49 47.37 -31.46 0.76
N SER A 50 46.69 -31.18 1.88
CA SER A 50 47.14 -30.94 3.28
C SER A 50 47.95 -29.71 3.71
N ALA A 51 47.32 -28.88 4.55
CA ALA A 51 47.73 -28.41 5.89
C ALA A 51 46.54 -27.61 6.48
N GLY A 52 45.93 -27.84 7.64
CA GLY A 52 46.28 -28.58 8.83
C GLY A 52 46.38 -27.62 10.01
N TRP A 53 45.26 -27.19 10.64
CA TRP A 53 45.24 -26.64 12.00
C TRP A 53 43.92 -26.96 12.73
N SER A 54 44.08 -27.27 14.01
CA SER A 54 43.23 -28.11 14.84
C SER A 54 42.20 -27.34 15.67
N VAL A 55 41.08 -28.02 15.92
CA VAL A 55 40.00 -27.65 16.87
C VAL A 55 40.34 -28.17 18.28
N PRO A 56 39.90 -27.51 19.37
CA PRO A 56 39.62 -28.21 20.62
C PRO A 56 38.11 -28.40 20.82
N ALA A 57 37.72 -29.65 21.04
CA ALA A 57 36.36 -30.08 21.36
C ALA A 57 36.19 -30.35 22.87
N CYS A 58 35.04 -29.95 23.43
CA CYS A 58 34.32 -30.53 24.59
C CYS A 58 33.21 -29.54 24.99
N ARG A 59 31.96 -29.88 25.34
CA ARG A 59 31.27 -31.10 25.79
C ARG A 59 29.76 -30.93 25.49
N SER A 60 29.05 -32.04 25.28
CA SER A 60 27.58 -32.11 25.32
C SER A 60 27.04 -31.97 26.75
N PRO A 61 25.73 -31.70 26.93
CA PRO A 61 24.86 -32.84 27.27
C PRO A 61 23.40 -32.77 26.78
N ARG A 62 22.88 -33.99 26.54
CA ARG A 62 21.57 -34.54 26.90
C ARG A 62 20.27 -34.00 26.28
N THR A 63 19.73 -34.88 25.45
CA THR A 63 18.31 -35.14 25.14
C THR A 63 17.36 -35.07 26.34
N MET A 64 16.21 -34.43 26.16
CA MET A 64 14.96 -34.77 26.86
C MET A 64 13.79 -34.93 25.88
N ARG A 65 13.02 -35.98 26.11
CA ARG A 65 11.81 -36.42 25.40
C ARG A 65 10.56 -35.64 25.89
N PRO A 66 9.44 -35.69 25.15
CA PRO A 66 8.26 -34.87 25.38
C PRO A 66 7.35 -35.43 26.48
N LEU A 67 6.67 -34.52 27.21
CA LEU A 67 5.59 -34.86 28.14
C LEU A 67 4.27 -35.00 27.40
N ARG A 68 3.62 -36.17 27.59
CA ARG A 68 2.21 -36.43 27.31
C ARG A 68 1.37 -35.89 28.47
N THR A 69 0.21 -35.30 28.16
CA THR A 69 -1.00 -35.41 28.98
C THR A 69 -2.23 -35.42 28.07
N ALA A 70 -3.14 -36.34 28.36
CA ALA A 70 -4.54 -36.43 27.92
C ALA A 70 -5.33 -36.96 29.14
N PRO A 71 -6.66 -37.03 29.15
CA PRO A 71 -7.70 -36.12 28.62
C PRO A 71 -8.77 -35.80 29.72
N ASP A 72 -9.92 -35.27 29.29
CA ASP A 72 -11.27 -35.37 29.92
C ASP A 72 -11.76 -34.26 30.89
N GLY A 73 -13.00 -33.79 30.63
CA GLY A 73 -13.92 -33.38 31.70
C GLY A 73 -14.70 -32.05 31.56
N THR A 74 -15.61 -31.93 30.59
CA THR A 74 -16.88 -31.17 30.79
C THR A 74 -17.92 -32.08 31.49
N PRO A 75 -19.11 -31.64 32.00
CA PRO A 75 -19.78 -30.31 32.00
C PRO A 75 -20.48 -29.92 33.33
N PHE A 76 -21.02 -28.69 33.46
CA PHE A 76 -22.20 -28.33 34.30
C PHE A 76 -22.72 -26.97 33.78
N ALA A 77 -23.86 -26.86 33.07
CA ALA A 77 -25.27 -26.90 33.49
C ALA A 77 -25.77 -25.66 34.28
N SER A 78 -26.57 -24.85 33.57
CA SER A 78 -27.91 -24.31 33.91
C SER A 78 -28.19 -23.60 35.24
N LEU A 79 -28.94 -22.48 35.17
CA LEU A 79 -30.16 -22.09 35.94
C LEU A 79 -30.41 -20.57 35.75
N GLU A 80 -31.42 -20.17 34.97
CA GLU A 80 -32.78 -19.74 35.37
C GLU A 80 -32.89 -18.41 36.18
N GLY A 81 -33.85 -17.55 35.77
CA GLY A 81 -34.13 -16.19 36.27
C GLY A 81 -34.76 -16.13 37.68
N PRO A 82 -35.53 -15.07 38.10
CA PRO A 82 -36.62 -14.48 37.30
C PRO A 82 -37.04 -12.99 37.58
N HIS A 83 -38.06 -12.54 36.82
CA HIS A 83 -39.15 -11.56 37.13
C HIS A 83 -38.88 -10.06 37.47
N GLY A 84 -39.58 -9.16 36.75
CA GLY A 84 -39.77 -7.75 37.16
C GLY A 84 -40.63 -6.87 36.24
N ARG A 85 -41.96 -6.99 36.37
CA ARG A 85 -43.13 -6.21 35.90
C ARG A 85 -43.00 -4.76 35.33
N ARG A 86 -43.90 -4.47 34.36
CA ARG A 86 -44.40 -3.15 33.89
C ARG A 86 -45.25 -2.40 34.95
N PRO A 87 -45.51 -1.09 34.76
CA PRO A 87 -46.84 -0.58 34.31
C PRO A 87 -46.74 0.56 33.26
N SER A 88 -47.48 0.58 32.14
CA SER A 88 -48.80 1.21 31.87
C SER A 88 -48.94 2.72 32.18
N GLY A 89 -49.29 3.52 31.14
CA GLY A 89 -49.50 4.98 31.13
C GLY A 89 -50.75 5.48 31.88
N PRO A 90 -51.27 6.72 31.63
CA PRO A 90 -52.01 6.98 30.37
C PRO A 90 -52.12 8.45 29.84
N ASN A 91 -52.65 8.55 28.60
CA ASN A 91 -53.61 9.50 28.02
C ASN A 91 -53.33 10.99 27.71
N GLY A 92 -53.55 11.31 26.41
CA GLY A 92 -54.51 12.33 25.93
C GLY A 92 -53.95 13.73 25.62
N GLU A 93 -54.45 14.52 24.67
CA GLU A 93 -55.40 14.37 23.56
C GLU A 93 -55.39 15.73 22.79
N HIS A 94 -55.73 15.69 21.50
CA HIS A 94 -56.38 16.74 20.69
C HIS A 94 -55.83 18.18 20.51
N GLY A 95 -55.47 18.49 19.26
CA GLY A 95 -56.35 19.30 18.38
C GLY A 95 -55.84 20.68 17.92
N ARG A 96 -55.61 20.85 16.60
CA ARG A 96 -56.52 21.52 15.64
C ARG A 96 -55.80 21.92 14.34
N VAL A 97 -56.55 21.77 13.26
CA VAL A 97 -56.28 22.14 11.87
C VAL A 97 -56.93 23.50 11.58
N ALA A 98 -56.21 24.38 10.89
CA ALA A 98 -56.69 25.51 10.07
C ALA A 98 -55.45 26.04 9.31
N GLY A 99 -55.42 26.42 8.04
CA GLY A 99 -56.35 26.52 6.94
C GLY A 99 -55.55 27.22 5.83
N ASP A 100 -55.57 26.71 4.60
CA ASP A 100 -54.87 27.27 3.44
C ASP A 100 -55.67 28.43 2.82
N ASP A 101 -55.00 29.53 2.45
CA ASP A 101 -55.44 30.49 1.43
C ASP A 101 -54.22 31.01 0.65
N PRO A 102 -54.18 30.97 -0.71
CA PRO A 102 -52.95 31.08 -1.49
C PRO A 102 -52.85 32.43 -2.20
N ALA A 103 -51.97 33.32 -1.73
CA ALA A 103 -51.44 34.41 -2.57
C ALA A 103 -50.21 35.07 -1.93
N ARG A 104 -49.02 34.75 -2.45
CA ARG A 104 -47.82 35.63 -2.59
C ARG A 104 -46.58 34.77 -2.85
N ARG A 105 -46.24 34.60 -4.13
CA ARG A 105 -44.92 34.08 -4.53
C ARG A 105 -43.92 35.22 -4.45
N SER A 106 -43.03 35.18 -3.47
CA SER A 106 -41.78 35.92 -3.47
C SER A 106 -40.63 34.94 -3.22
N PHE A 107 -39.62 34.99 -4.08
CA PHE A 107 -38.42 34.16 -4.02
C PHE A 107 -37.62 34.53 -2.75
N ALA A 108 -37.65 33.66 -1.74
CA ALA A 108 -36.81 33.75 -0.55
C ALA A 108 -35.78 32.62 -0.56
N LEU A 109 -34.51 32.99 -0.66
CA LEU A 109 -33.36 32.14 -0.38
C LEU A 109 -33.53 31.51 1.00
N ARG A 110 -33.65 30.17 1.07
CA ARG A 110 -33.67 29.43 2.34
C ARG A 110 -32.33 29.62 3.03
N LYS A 111 -32.28 30.49 4.04
CA LYS A 111 -31.26 30.44 5.09
C LYS A 111 -31.44 29.13 5.84
N VAL A 112 -30.52 28.19 5.62
CA VAL A 112 -30.37 27.00 6.45
C VAL A 112 -30.00 27.49 7.85
N GLY A 113 -30.87 27.25 8.83
CA GLY A 113 -30.61 27.58 10.23
C GLY A 113 -29.38 26.85 10.77
N PRO A 114 -28.78 27.32 11.87
CA PRO A 114 -27.59 26.69 12.43
C PRO A 114 -27.89 25.22 12.75
N CYS A 115 -27.12 24.34 12.11
CA CYS A 115 -27.08 22.92 12.40
C CYS A 115 -26.80 22.76 13.89
N VAL A 116 -27.81 22.29 14.63
CA VAL A 116 -27.64 21.86 16.01
C VAL A 116 -26.63 20.72 15.96
N ARG A 117 -25.39 20.97 16.41
CA ARG A 117 -24.40 19.92 16.66
C ARG A 117 -24.98 19.01 17.75
N SER A 118 -25.72 18.00 17.31
CA SER A 118 -26.04 16.83 18.12
C SER A 118 -24.71 16.27 18.63
N LEU A 119 -24.59 16.19 19.95
CA LEU A 119 -23.54 15.45 20.64
C LEU A 119 -23.71 13.96 20.30
N VAL A 120 -23.24 13.56 19.12
CA VAL A 120 -22.97 12.16 18.80
C VAL A 120 -21.91 11.73 19.80
N ARG A 121 -22.24 10.80 20.70
CA ARG A 121 -21.21 10.03 21.41
C ARG A 121 -20.29 9.47 20.32
N GLY A 122 -19.08 10.04 20.22
CA GLY A 122 -18.22 9.88 19.05
C GLY A 122 -18.04 8.40 18.74
N ARG A 123 -18.41 7.99 17.52
CA ARG A 123 -18.02 6.67 17.03
C ARG A 123 -16.51 6.56 17.14
N ALA A 124 -16.01 5.42 17.62
CA ALA A 124 -14.58 5.14 17.68
C ALA A 124 -13.94 5.37 16.31
N MET A 125 -12.87 6.16 16.25
CA MET A 125 -12.20 6.51 14.98
C MET A 125 -11.40 5.29 14.49
N ARG A 126 -11.69 4.81 13.28
CA ARG A 126 -11.10 3.62 12.67
C ARG A 126 -10.25 3.99 11.48
N ILE A 127 -8.98 3.59 11.52
CA ILE A 127 -8.00 3.86 10.47
C ILE A 127 -7.56 2.55 9.82
N TYR A 128 -7.55 2.52 8.49
CA TYR A 128 -7.05 1.38 7.71
C TYR A 128 -5.74 1.73 7.03
N LEU A 129 -4.63 1.12 7.44
CA LEU A 129 -3.33 1.29 6.80
C LEU A 129 -3.02 0.06 5.95
N MET A 130 -2.73 0.25 4.66
CA MET A 130 -2.03 -0.76 3.88
C MET A 130 -0.53 -0.56 4.05
N THR A 131 0.24 -1.61 3.83
CA THR A 131 1.69 -1.55 3.87
C THR A 131 2.28 -2.12 2.60
N ASP A 132 3.43 -1.58 2.24
CA ASP A 132 4.25 -2.12 1.18
C ASP A 132 5.75 -1.96 1.52
N LEU A 133 6.64 -2.64 0.79
CA LEU A 133 8.06 -2.73 1.16
C LEU A 133 8.93 -1.74 0.39
N GLU A 134 8.61 -1.54 -0.88
CA GLU A 134 9.43 -0.86 -1.87
C GLU A 134 9.67 0.59 -1.52
N GLY A 135 8.81 1.23 -0.73
CA GLY A 135 8.93 2.62 -0.28
C GLY A 135 9.64 2.80 1.06
N VAL A 136 9.84 1.73 1.84
CA VAL A 136 10.45 1.78 3.19
C VAL A 136 11.88 2.35 3.12
N ALA A 137 12.26 3.11 4.17
CA ALA A 137 13.61 3.65 4.30
C ALA A 137 14.64 2.52 4.39
N GLY A 138 15.71 2.62 3.60
CA GLY A 138 16.76 1.61 3.50
C GLY A 138 16.48 0.51 2.46
N VAL A 139 15.28 0.41 1.91
CA VAL A 139 14.95 -0.50 0.79
C VAL A 139 15.27 0.20 -0.54
N TYR A 140 15.97 -0.48 -1.44
CA TYR A 140 16.35 0.05 -2.76
C TYR A 140 16.54 -1.00 -3.86
N ALA A 141 16.45 -2.28 -3.51
CA ALA A 141 16.67 -3.40 -4.41
C ALA A 141 15.60 -4.45 -4.18
N TRP A 142 15.26 -5.18 -5.25
CA TRP A 142 14.38 -6.34 -5.19
C TRP A 142 15.04 -7.43 -4.35
N GLU A 143 14.28 -7.96 -3.39
CA GLU A 143 14.69 -9.12 -2.61
C GLU A 143 14.23 -10.40 -3.33
N PRO A 144 15.14 -11.19 -3.93
CA PRO A 144 14.77 -12.42 -4.63
C PRO A 144 14.31 -13.50 -3.64
N ARG A 145 13.01 -13.68 -3.51
CA ARG A 145 12.40 -14.61 -2.54
C ARG A 145 12.89 -16.06 -2.65
N SER A 146 13.24 -16.50 -3.86
CA SER A 146 13.78 -17.84 -4.12
C SER A 146 15.26 -18.01 -3.74
N ASP A 147 15.97 -16.94 -3.42
CA ASP A 147 17.35 -17.01 -2.94
C ASP A 147 17.35 -17.30 -1.42
N GLU A 148 17.86 -18.48 -1.07
CA GLU A 148 17.98 -18.95 0.31
C GLU A 148 19.36 -18.65 0.93
N SER A 149 20.20 -17.85 0.26
CA SER A 149 21.51 -17.49 0.77
C SER A 149 21.41 -16.78 2.14
N PRO A 150 22.37 -16.99 3.05
CA PRO A 150 22.39 -16.30 4.33
C PRO A 150 22.37 -14.77 4.20
N ALA A 151 23.00 -14.23 3.15
CA ALA A 151 23.01 -12.79 2.87
C ALA A 151 21.61 -12.27 2.49
N ASN A 152 20.90 -12.98 1.61
CA ASN A 152 19.55 -12.59 1.23
C ASN A 152 18.57 -12.75 2.40
N PHE A 153 18.71 -13.81 3.20
CA PHE A 153 17.94 -13.99 4.42
C PHE A 153 18.15 -12.84 5.42
N GLU A 154 19.40 -12.42 5.65
CA GLU A 154 19.69 -11.29 6.54
C GLU A 154 19.08 -9.98 6.00
N MET A 155 19.20 -9.74 4.69
CA MET A 155 18.59 -8.58 4.03
C MET A 155 17.07 -8.58 4.23
N ARG A 156 16.40 -9.70 3.92
CA ARG A 156 14.96 -9.87 4.11
C ARG A 156 14.57 -9.57 5.55
N MET A 157 15.17 -10.24 6.54
CA MET A 157 14.83 -10.02 7.96
C MET A 157 15.02 -8.56 8.39
N ARG A 158 16.05 -7.90 7.89
CA ARG A 158 16.29 -6.48 8.17
C ARG A 158 15.20 -5.58 7.58
N GLN A 159 14.81 -5.82 6.33
CA GLN A 159 13.75 -5.06 5.64
C GLN A 159 12.38 -5.25 6.32
N ARG A 160 12.03 -6.49 6.71
CA ARG A 160 10.79 -6.81 7.44
C ARG A 160 10.69 -6.05 8.77
N ARG A 161 11.80 -5.97 9.52
CA ARG A 161 11.88 -5.19 10.77
C ARG A 161 11.75 -3.69 10.54
N TRP A 162 12.39 -3.15 9.50
CA TRP A 162 12.24 -1.73 9.17
C TRP A 162 10.80 -1.38 8.80
N LEU A 163 10.13 -2.23 8.00
CA LEU A 163 8.71 -2.07 7.71
C LEU A 163 7.87 -2.08 8.99
N ALA A 164 8.04 -3.07 9.85
CA ALA A 164 7.30 -3.18 11.11
C ALA A 164 7.50 -1.94 12.02
N GLN A 165 8.71 -1.37 12.05
CA GLN A 165 9.00 -0.17 12.83
C GLN A 165 8.38 1.10 12.22
N GLU A 166 8.40 1.27 10.90
CA GLU A 166 7.72 2.37 10.23
C GLU A 166 6.20 2.30 10.41
N VAL A 167 5.63 1.10 10.31
CA VAL A 167 4.20 0.85 10.58
C VAL A 167 3.86 1.18 12.03
N SER A 168 4.66 0.71 12.98
CA SER A 168 4.45 1.02 14.40
C SER A 168 4.50 2.51 14.68
N ALA A 169 5.40 3.24 14.01
CA ALA A 169 5.45 4.69 14.10
C ALA A 169 4.18 5.36 13.52
N ALA A 170 3.65 4.85 12.40
CA ALA A 170 2.39 5.34 11.84
C ALA A 170 1.21 5.05 12.77
N VAL A 171 1.11 3.84 13.32
CA VAL A 171 0.09 3.45 14.31
C VAL A 171 0.12 4.37 15.53
N ASP A 172 1.32 4.62 16.08
CA ASP A 172 1.48 5.52 17.22
C ASP A 172 1.10 6.96 16.88
N GLY A 173 1.44 7.42 15.67
CA GLY A 173 1.01 8.71 15.13
C GLY A 173 -0.51 8.83 15.02
N CYS A 174 -1.18 7.83 14.44
CA CYS A 174 -2.64 7.76 14.33
C CYS A 174 -3.30 7.86 15.71
N HIS A 175 -2.85 7.07 16.69
CA HIS A 175 -3.38 7.14 18.06
C HIS A 175 -3.12 8.50 18.72
N ALA A 176 -1.93 9.07 18.53
CA ALA A 176 -1.61 10.42 19.02
C ALA A 176 -2.46 11.51 18.34
N GLY A 177 -3.04 11.24 17.17
CA GLY A 177 -4.01 12.09 16.48
C GLY A 177 -5.48 11.77 16.76
N GLY A 178 -5.76 10.81 17.66
CA GLY A 178 -7.12 10.49 18.11
C GLY A 178 -7.74 9.22 17.52
N ALA A 179 -7.00 8.43 16.75
CA ALA A 179 -7.48 7.13 16.29
C ALA A 179 -7.77 6.21 17.49
N SER A 180 -8.92 5.54 17.44
CA SER A 180 -9.31 4.54 18.44
C SER A 180 -8.84 3.15 18.05
N HIS A 181 -8.93 2.81 16.76
CA HIS A 181 -8.54 1.52 16.21
C HIS A 181 -7.73 1.70 14.93
N VAL A 182 -6.69 0.89 14.76
CA VAL A 182 -5.86 0.88 13.54
C VAL A 182 -5.76 -0.55 13.02
N ILE A 183 -6.28 -0.77 11.82
CA ILE A 183 -6.12 -2.03 11.08
C ILE A 183 -4.95 -1.86 10.12
N VAL A 184 -4.04 -2.82 10.10
CA VAL A 184 -2.87 -2.85 9.23
C VAL A 184 -2.98 -4.02 8.27
N ASN A 185 -3.00 -3.76 6.97
CA ASN A 185 -3.00 -4.77 5.92
C ASN A 185 -1.58 -4.95 5.35
N ASP A 186 -0.97 -6.12 5.58
CA ASP A 186 0.34 -6.48 5.00
C ASP A 186 0.19 -6.66 3.48
N GLY A 187 0.39 -5.60 2.71
CA GLY A 187 0.00 -5.55 1.30
C GLY A 187 1.04 -6.10 0.33
N HIS A 188 2.29 -6.22 0.75
CA HIS A 188 3.40 -6.62 -0.12
C HIS A 188 3.31 -8.10 -0.51
N GLY A 189 3.54 -8.40 -1.79
CA GLY A 189 3.07 -9.59 -2.52
C GLY A 189 3.40 -10.99 -1.97
N ALA A 190 4.21 -11.13 -0.91
CA ALA A 190 4.43 -12.40 -0.24
C ALA A 190 3.38 -12.70 0.86
N GLY A 191 2.68 -11.68 1.37
CA GLY A 191 1.70 -11.81 2.44
C GLY A 191 2.30 -12.15 3.82
N TYR A 192 3.62 -12.12 4.00
CA TYR A 192 4.28 -12.30 5.31
C TYR A 192 5.44 -11.32 5.48
N THR A 193 5.33 -10.14 4.89
CA THR A 193 6.41 -9.17 4.76
C THR A 193 6.62 -8.41 6.05
N ILE A 194 5.57 -8.12 6.81
CA ILE A 194 5.74 -7.48 8.11
C ILE A 194 6.25 -8.49 9.16
N ASP A 195 7.10 -8.02 10.06
CA ASP A 195 7.56 -8.79 11.23
C ASP A 195 6.65 -8.49 12.42
N LEU A 196 5.70 -9.40 12.71
CA LEU A 196 4.66 -9.21 13.72
C LEU A 196 5.22 -9.02 15.14
N ASP A 197 6.38 -9.58 15.45
CA ASP A 197 7.04 -9.42 16.77
C ASP A 197 7.47 -7.97 17.03
N HIS A 198 7.47 -7.14 15.99
CA HIS A 198 7.91 -5.74 16.02
C HIS A 198 6.81 -4.74 15.68
N VAL A 199 5.56 -5.18 15.48
CA VAL A 199 4.42 -4.28 15.23
C VAL A 199 3.86 -3.77 16.56
N ASP A 200 3.41 -2.52 16.58
CA ASP A 200 2.72 -1.92 17.73
C ASP A 200 1.53 -2.79 18.16
N PRO A 201 1.47 -3.21 19.44
CA PRO A 201 0.45 -4.15 19.92
C PRO A 201 -0.98 -3.58 19.91
N ARG A 202 -1.16 -2.29 19.62
CA ARG A 202 -2.47 -1.65 19.49
C ARG A 202 -3.08 -1.82 18.08
N ALA A 203 -2.33 -2.36 17.13
CA ALA A 203 -2.82 -2.60 15.77
C ALA A 203 -3.34 -4.03 15.58
N ASP A 204 -4.44 -4.16 14.84
CA ASP A 204 -4.90 -5.44 14.29
C ASP A 204 -4.24 -5.66 12.91
N VAL A 205 -3.54 -6.77 12.71
CA VAL A 205 -2.79 -7.00 11.47
C VAL A 205 -3.44 -8.10 10.62
N ILE A 206 -3.74 -7.77 9.36
CA ILE A 206 -4.11 -8.71 8.31
C ILE A 206 -2.83 -9.15 7.60
N ASN A 207 -2.54 -10.45 7.62
CA ASN A 207 -1.44 -11.07 6.89
C ASN A 207 -1.89 -12.36 6.20
N GLY A 208 -1.00 -12.95 5.40
CA GLY A 208 -1.25 -14.14 4.58
C GLY A 208 -1.67 -13.83 3.14
N MET A 209 -1.67 -14.87 2.31
CA MET A 209 -2.14 -14.86 0.92
C MET A 209 -3.57 -15.39 0.83
N GLU A 210 -4.12 -15.49 -0.39
CA GLU A 210 -5.48 -16.03 -0.65
C GLU A 210 -6.59 -15.29 0.11
N ARG A 211 -6.42 -13.97 0.21
CA ARG A 211 -7.41 -13.09 0.85
C ARG A 211 -8.70 -13.07 0.04
N PRO A 212 -9.86 -12.96 0.69
CA PRO A 212 -11.14 -12.94 -0.02
C PRO A 212 -11.32 -11.69 -0.88
N PHE A 213 -10.55 -10.62 -0.60
CA PHE A 213 -10.44 -9.42 -1.41
C PHE A 213 -9.07 -8.76 -1.15
N TRP A 214 -8.65 -7.81 -2.00
CA TRP A 214 -7.35 -7.12 -1.86
C TRP A 214 -7.26 -6.26 -0.59
N LEU A 215 -8.36 -5.57 -0.25
CA LEU A 215 -8.50 -4.71 0.94
C LEU A 215 -9.58 -5.26 1.88
N PRO A 216 -9.39 -6.44 2.50
CA PRO A 216 -10.40 -6.99 3.41
C PRO A 216 -10.54 -6.08 4.63
N TYR A 217 -11.74 -6.05 5.23
CA TYR A 217 -12.13 -5.17 6.36
C TYR A 217 -12.19 -3.66 6.07
N LEU A 218 -11.78 -3.20 4.88
CA LEU A 218 -12.02 -1.81 4.47
C LEU A 218 -13.48 -1.64 4.05
N ASP A 219 -14.25 -0.87 4.81
CA ASP A 219 -15.67 -0.60 4.58
C ASP A 219 -16.05 0.85 4.94
N GLU A 220 -17.33 1.20 4.82
CA GLU A 220 -17.85 2.53 5.15
C GLU A 220 -17.73 2.91 6.65
N THR A 221 -17.29 1.97 7.49
CA THR A 221 -17.03 2.21 8.91
C THR A 221 -15.60 2.66 9.21
N CYS A 222 -14.70 2.64 8.22
CA CYS A 222 -13.39 3.27 8.32
C CYS A 222 -13.54 4.80 8.13
N ASP A 223 -12.86 5.59 8.96
CA ASP A 223 -12.89 7.05 8.86
C ASP A 223 -11.78 7.59 7.93
N ALA A 224 -10.74 6.79 7.71
CA ALA A 224 -9.67 7.09 6.77
C ALA A 224 -8.88 5.83 6.38
N THR A 225 -8.19 5.91 5.24
CA THR A 225 -7.13 4.96 4.87
C THR A 225 -5.82 5.66 4.55
N GLY A 226 -4.74 4.89 4.45
CA GLY A 226 -3.43 5.35 4.01
C GLY A 226 -2.48 4.19 3.71
N ILE A 227 -1.24 4.51 3.38
CA ILE A 227 -0.20 3.52 3.12
C ILE A 227 1.12 3.87 3.83
N VAL A 228 1.80 2.84 4.33
CA VAL A 228 3.20 2.92 4.79
C VAL A 228 4.09 2.15 3.82
N GLY A 229 5.19 2.77 3.40
CA GLY A 229 6.16 2.13 2.51
C GLY A 229 5.71 2.05 1.04
N GLY A 230 4.84 2.95 0.59
CA GLY A 230 4.36 3.00 -0.79
C GLY A 230 5.43 3.43 -1.80
N HIS A 231 5.33 2.92 -3.03
CA HIS A 231 6.20 3.30 -4.15
C HIS A 231 5.40 3.94 -5.29
N ALA A 232 6.13 4.61 -6.19
CA ALA A 232 5.51 5.23 -7.35
C ALA A 232 5.07 4.17 -8.37
N LYS A 233 4.04 4.51 -9.15
CA LYS A 233 3.52 3.65 -10.22
C LYS A 233 4.56 3.33 -11.30
N ALA A 234 4.26 2.33 -12.13
CA ALA A 234 5.10 1.91 -13.25
C ALA A 234 5.48 3.09 -14.15
N ASN A 235 6.72 3.05 -14.67
CA ASN A 235 7.31 4.08 -15.53
C ASN A 235 7.39 5.49 -14.92
N THR A 236 7.34 5.63 -13.60
CA THR A 236 7.66 6.91 -12.95
C THR A 236 9.16 7.22 -13.08
N PRO A 237 9.55 8.32 -13.73
CA PRO A 237 10.96 8.66 -13.89
C PRO A 237 11.66 8.79 -12.54
N SER A 238 12.79 8.10 -12.39
CA SER A 238 13.59 8.07 -11.16
C SER A 238 12.91 7.47 -9.92
N GLY A 239 11.71 6.90 -10.04
CA GLY A 239 11.04 6.23 -8.91
C GLY A 239 11.80 4.97 -8.49
N CYS A 240 12.23 4.89 -7.23
CA CYS A 240 12.88 3.69 -6.72
C CYS A 240 11.87 2.54 -6.67
N LEU A 241 12.23 1.40 -7.26
CA LEU A 241 11.41 0.19 -7.35
C LEU A 241 10.01 0.43 -7.96
N CYS A 242 9.86 1.47 -8.80
CA CYS A 242 8.57 1.82 -9.37
C CYS A 242 8.00 0.69 -10.26
N HIS A 243 6.75 0.34 -10.01
CA HIS A 243 5.97 -0.65 -10.75
C HIS A 243 4.46 -0.51 -10.41
N THR A 244 3.61 -1.38 -10.95
CA THR A 244 2.18 -1.42 -10.63
C THR A 244 1.72 -2.86 -10.62
N MET A 245 1.38 -3.39 -9.46
CA MET A 245 1.09 -4.79 -9.11
C MET A 245 2.24 -5.77 -9.36
N SER A 246 2.88 -5.67 -10.53
CA SER A 246 4.01 -6.48 -10.95
C SER A 246 4.85 -5.72 -11.99
N THR A 247 6.07 -6.17 -12.23
CA THR A 247 7.01 -5.51 -13.15
C THR A 247 6.65 -5.53 -14.64
N PRO A 248 5.83 -6.47 -15.18
CA PRO A 248 5.44 -6.47 -16.59
C PRO A 248 4.39 -5.40 -16.97
N ILE A 249 3.72 -4.78 -15.99
CA ILE A 249 2.74 -3.72 -16.25
C ILE A 249 3.47 -2.43 -16.60
N ARG A 250 3.15 -1.89 -17.77
CA ARG A 250 3.67 -0.60 -18.27
C ARG A 250 2.82 0.54 -17.72
N ASN A 251 1.50 0.42 -17.79
CA ASN A 251 0.59 1.46 -17.31
C ASN A 251 -0.81 0.90 -17.10
N TRP A 252 -1.43 1.29 -16.00
CA TRP A 252 -2.86 1.08 -15.77
C TRP A 252 -3.58 2.41 -15.83
N THR A 253 -4.64 2.49 -16.63
CA THR A 253 -5.48 3.69 -16.70
C THR A 253 -6.93 3.38 -16.39
N PHE A 254 -7.57 4.30 -15.67
CA PHE A 254 -8.96 4.24 -15.23
C PHE A 254 -9.62 5.54 -15.69
N ASN A 255 -10.51 5.48 -16.68
CA ASN A 255 -11.10 6.65 -17.34
C ASN A 255 -10.04 7.65 -17.85
N GLY A 256 -8.91 7.13 -18.36
CA GLY A 256 -7.78 7.92 -18.83
C GLY A 256 -6.86 8.46 -17.73
N ILE A 257 -7.17 8.25 -16.44
CA ILE A 257 -6.29 8.60 -15.32
C ILE A 257 -5.32 7.44 -15.09
N SER A 258 -4.01 7.69 -15.19
CA SER A 258 -2.97 6.70 -14.91
C SER A 258 -2.80 6.55 -13.39
N LEU A 259 -3.03 5.34 -12.86
CA LEU A 259 -2.97 5.03 -11.44
C LEU A 259 -1.99 3.87 -11.17
N GLY A 260 -1.22 3.98 -10.10
CA GLY A 260 -0.55 2.85 -9.47
C GLY A 260 -1.39 2.22 -8.36
N GLU A 261 -0.73 1.44 -7.51
CA GLU A 261 -1.35 0.67 -6.43
C GLU A 261 -2.00 1.57 -5.37
N MET A 262 -1.31 2.64 -4.95
CA MET A 262 -1.88 3.60 -4.01
C MET A 262 -3.14 4.29 -4.57
N GLY A 263 -3.14 4.59 -5.87
CA GLY A 263 -4.31 5.14 -6.55
C GLY A 263 -5.47 4.15 -6.63
N LEU A 264 -5.17 2.86 -6.87
CA LEU A 264 -6.17 1.79 -6.83
C LEU A 264 -6.74 1.61 -5.41
N GLN A 265 -5.90 1.63 -4.38
CA GLN A 265 -6.35 1.60 -2.98
C GLN A 265 -7.27 2.78 -2.67
N ALA A 266 -6.89 4.00 -3.08
CA ALA A 266 -7.71 5.19 -2.90
C ALA A 266 -9.05 5.11 -3.63
N ALA A 267 -9.09 4.55 -4.84
CA ALA A 267 -10.32 4.37 -5.60
C ALA A 267 -11.28 3.35 -4.95
N ILE A 268 -10.75 2.23 -4.45
CA ILE A 268 -11.54 1.24 -3.69
C ILE A 268 -12.05 1.85 -2.38
N ALA A 269 -11.20 2.56 -1.64
CA ALA A 269 -11.62 3.27 -0.43
C ALA A 269 -12.73 4.31 -0.72
N GLY A 270 -12.59 5.04 -1.82
CA GLY A 270 -13.58 6.03 -2.24
C GLY A 270 -14.93 5.47 -2.63
N HIS A 271 -15.00 4.21 -3.09
CA HIS A 271 -16.27 3.47 -3.28
C HIS A 271 -17.04 3.36 -1.95
N TYR A 272 -16.34 3.09 -0.85
CA TYR A 272 -16.92 3.06 0.49
C TYR A 272 -17.06 4.45 1.14
N GLY A 273 -16.68 5.53 0.43
CA GLY A 273 -16.68 6.89 0.97
C GLY A 273 -15.56 7.17 1.97
N VAL A 274 -14.51 6.35 2.00
CA VAL A 274 -13.38 6.49 2.92
C VAL A 274 -12.28 7.32 2.26
N PRO A 275 -11.82 8.43 2.87
CA PRO A 275 -10.76 9.25 2.31
C PRO A 275 -9.37 8.61 2.53
N PHE A 276 -8.49 8.73 1.54
CA PHE A 276 -7.09 8.35 1.65
C PHE A 276 -6.28 9.57 2.12
N VAL A 277 -5.85 9.57 3.38
CA VAL A 277 -5.31 10.78 4.06
C VAL A 277 -3.81 10.75 4.31
N PHE A 278 -3.17 9.58 4.17
CA PHE A 278 -1.77 9.40 4.55
C PHE A 278 -0.99 8.52 3.59
N ALA A 279 0.21 8.95 3.16
CA ALA A 279 1.17 8.10 2.46
C ALA A 279 2.60 8.35 2.96
N SER A 280 3.35 7.28 3.26
CA SER A 280 4.81 7.36 3.41
C SER A 280 5.53 6.46 2.41
N GLY A 281 6.72 6.89 1.96
CA GLY A 281 7.53 6.11 1.02
C GLY A 281 8.54 6.93 0.22
N ASP A 282 8.68 6.63 -1.07
CA ASP A 282 9.50 7.43 -2.00
C ASP A 282 8.88 8.83 -2.24
N LEU A 283 9.72 9.86 -2.39
CA LEU A 283 9.32 11.21 -2.81
C LEU A 283 8.46 11.22 -4.08
N HIS A 284 8.78 10.40 -5.07
CA HIS A 284 8.00 10.33 -6.31
C HIS A 284 6.61 9.72 -6.07
N ALA A 285 6.50 8.76 -5.14
CA ALA A 285 5.22 8.19 -4.70
C ALA A 285 4.39 9.25 -3.96
N CYS A 286 5.02 10.02 -3.07
CA CYS A 286 4.37 11.12 -2.37
C CYS A 286 3.80 12.16 -3.34
N ARG A 287 4.59 12.58 -4.35
CA ARG A 287 4.16 13.52 -5.38
C ARG A 287 3.02 13.00 -6.24
N GLU A 288 3.04 11.70 -6.56
CA GLU A 288 1.93 11.04 -7.25
C GLU A 288 0.63 11.20 -6.47
N MET A 289 0.66 10.92 -5.16
CA MET A 289 -0.53 11.02 -4.32
C MET A 289 -0.97 12.45 -4.04
N GLU A 290 -0.04 13.40 -3.87
CA GLU A 290 -0.35 14.83 -3.73
C GLU A 290 -1.08 15.38 -4.97
N ALA A 291 -0.67 14.94 -6.17
CA ALA A 291 -1.31 15.32 -7.41
C ALA A 291 -2.70 14.68 -7.58
N LEU A 292 -2.87 13.44 -7.09
CA LEU A 292 -4.11 12.69 -7.20
C LEU A 292 -5.15 13.11 -6.15
N ILE A 293 -4.72 13.42 -4.92
CA ILE A 293 -5.58 13.64 -3.75
C ILE A 293 -5.18 14.95 -3.06
N PRO A 294 -5.83 16.07 -3.43
CA PRO A 294 -5.55 17.37 -2.80
C PRO A 294 -5.79 17.34 -1.28
N GLY A 295 -4.79 17.78 -0.51
CA GLY A 295 -4.86 17.86 0.95
C GLY A 295 -4.40 16.61 1.70
N ILE A 296 -3.98 15.56 1.00
CA ILE A 296 -3.32 14.39 1.61
C ILE A 296 -2.05 14.80 2.39
N VAL A 297 -1.76 14.08 3.48
CA VAL A 297 -0.47 14.19 4.18
C VAL A 297 0.49 13.13 3.64
N THR A 298 1.63 13.56 3.12
CA THR A 298 2.70 12.69 2.63
C THR A 298 3.95 12.79 3.47
N VAL A 299 4.72 11.70 3.54
CA VAL A 299 6.01 11.64 4.24
C VAL A 299 7.04 10.93 3.36
N PRO A 300 7.84 11.67 2.58
CA PRO A 300 8.93 11.09 1.84
C PRO A 300 10.05 10.66 2.81
N VAL A 301 10.36 9.37 2.83
CA VAL A 301 11.46 8.80 3.63
C VAL A 301 12.68 8.43 2.78
N LYS A 302 12.58 8.62 1.47
CA LYS A 302 13.69 8.54 0.52
C LYS A 302 13.38 9.29 -0.76
N ILE A 303 14.42 9.55 -1.55
CA ILE A 303 14.30 10.12 -2.90
C ILE A 303 14.85 9.09 -3.89
N GLY A 304 13.99 8.56 -4.76
CA GLY A 304 14.43 7.74 -5.87
C GLY A 304 15.35 8.52 -6.82
N MET A 305 16.48 7.92 -7.15
CA MET A 305 17.46 8.43 -8.12
C MET A 305 17.45 7.62 -9.42
N SER A 306 17.10 6.35 -9.31
CA SER A 306 16.81 5.43 -10.42
C SER A 306 15.93 4.30 -9.90
N ARG A 307 15.54 3.37 -10.77
CA ARG A 307 14.73 2.22 -10.38
C ARG A 307 15.35 1.36 -9.27
N LEU A 308 16.68 1.37 -9.12
CA LEU A 308 17.41 0.54 -8.14
C LEU A 308 18.32 1.36 -7.21
N SER A 309 18.08 2.67 -7.08
CA SER A 309 18.87 3.52 -6.19
C SER A 309 18.06 4.67 -5.62
N ALA A 310 18.35 5.04 -4.37
CA ALA A 310 17.69 6.11 -3.68
C ALA A 310 18.61 6.79 -2.65
N LEU A 311 18.39 8.08 -2.44
CA LEU A 311 18.91 8.82 -1.29
C LEU A 311 17.99 8.56 -0.08
N GLN A 312 18.53 7.96 0.97
CA GLN A 312 17.74 7.43 2.09
C GLN A 312 17.71 8.38 3.30
N VAL A 313 16.56 8.49 3.96
CA VAL A 313 16.50 8.86 5.38
C VAL A 313 16.96 7.65 6.20
N PRO A 314 17.79 7.81 7.25
CA PRO A 314 18.08 6.70 8.17
C PRO A 314 16.81 6.17 8.86
N PRO A 315 16.63 4.85 9.05
CA PRO A 315 15.36 4.27 9.53
C PRO A 315 14.77 4.89 10.80
N THR A 316 15.59 5.18 11.81
CA THR A 316 15.11 5.84 13.05
C THR A 316 14.50 7.20 12.78
N ARG A 317 15.10 8.01 11.90
CA ARG A 317 14.54 9.32 11.51
C ARG A 317 13.31 9.17 10.63
N ALA A 318 13.24 8.13 9.79
CA ALA A 318 12.05 7.84 9.00
C ALA A 318 10.84 7.55 9.91
N GLN A 319 11.04 6.78 10.98
CA GLN A 319 10.01 6.51 12.00
C GLN A 319 9.50 7.80 12.65
N GLU A 320 10.39 8.71 13.07
CA GLU A 320 9.99 10.01 13.64
C GLU A 320 9.13 10.83 12.66
N LEU A 321 9.55 10.91 11.40
CA LEU A 321 8.82 11.64 10.37
C LEU A 321 7.45 11.03 10.10
N ILE A 322 7.37 9.70 10.04
CA ILE A 322 6.13 8.94 9.81
C ILE A 322 5.17 9.13 10.98
N ARG A 323 5.63 9.02 12.23
CA ARG A 323 4.81 9.26 13.42
C ARG A 323 4.16 10.65 13.38
N GLU A 324 4.96 11.68 13.13
CA GLU A 324 4.44 13.04 13.06
C GLU A 324 3.50 13.24 11.87
N GLY A 325 3.79 12.63 10.72
CA GLY A 325 2.92 12.67 9.54
C GLY A 325 1.59 11.98 9.75
N ALA A 326 1.58 10.77 10.30
CA ALA A 326 0.36 10.02 10.59
C ALA A 326 -0.52 10.76 11.60
N LYS A 327 0.08 11.39 12.62
CA LYS A 327 -0.64 12.27 13.55
C LYS A 327 -1.32 13.44 12.84
N ARG A 328 -0.59 14.16 11.96
CA ARG A 328 -1.17 15.25 11.17
C ARG A 328 -2.25 14.79 10.20
N ALA A 329 -2.14 13.57 9.68
CA ALA A 329 -3.13 13.01 8.76
C ALA A 329 -4.51 12.84 9.41
N MET A 330 -4.58 12.64 10.74
CA MET A 330 -5.86 12.58 11.45
C MET A 330 -6.64 13.90 11.34
N ASP A 331 -5.94 15.05 11.30
CA ASP A 331 -6.57 16.35 11.09
C ASP A 331 -7.10 16.54 9.65
N ALA A 332 -6.70 15.68 8.71
CA ALA A 332 -7.16 15.73 7.32
C ALA A 332 -8.49 15.00 7.11
N ILE A 333 -8.93 14.19 8.09
CA ILE A 333 -10.22 13.51 8.07
C ILE A 333 -11.35 14.55 8.05
N GLY A 334 -12.27 14.41 7.09
CA GLY A 334 -13.33 15.39 6.83
C GLY A 334 -12.89 16.67 6.09
N LYS A 335 -11.61 16.76 5.69
CA LYS A 335 -11.09 17.82 4.81
C LYS A 335 -10.67 17.29 3.44
N VAL A 336 -10.13 16.07 3.41
CA VAL A 336 -9.80 15.34 2.19
C VAL A 336 -11.03 14.61 1.70
N GLU A 337 -11.38 14.82 0.43
CA GLU A 337 -12.49 14.13 -0.22
C GLU A 337 -12.07 12.71 -0.65
N PRO A 338 -12.93 11.70 -0.49
CA PRO A 338 -12.67 10.36 -1.04
C PRO A 338 -12.52 10.36 -2.56
N LEU A 339 -11.53 9.63 -3.08
CA LEU A 339 -11.31 9.52 -4.53
C LEU A 339 -12.38 8.64 -5.18
N ARG A 340 -13.34 9.26 -5.87
CA ARG A 340 -14.38 8.54 -6.61
C ARG A 340 -14.15 8.63 -8.11
N LEU A 341 -13.99 7.47 -8.75
CA LEU A 341 -13.93 7.36 -10.21
C LEU A 341 -15.35 7.43 -10.79
N ALA A 342 -15.50 8.11 -11.93
CA ALA A 342 -16.77 8.12 -12.66
C ALA A 342 -17.15 6.72 -13.14
N SER A 343 -18.43 6.37 -13.05
CA SER A 343 -18.99 5.14 -13.61
C SER A 343 -19.57 5.41 -15.01
N PRO A 344 -19.43 4.47 -15.97
CA PRO A 344 -18.65 3.24 -15.88
C PRO A 344 -17.13 3.51 -15.89
N ILE A 345 -16.36 2.58 -15.33
CA ILE A 345 -14.90 2.64 -15.35
C ILE A 345 -14.38 1.94 -16.59
N ARG A 346 -13.75 2.71 -17.48
CA ARG A 346 -12.95 2.21 -18.59
C ARG A 346 -11.54 1.94 -18.13
N PHE A 347 -11.17 0.67 -18.04
CA PHE A 347 -9.85 0.23 -17.60
C PHE A 347 -8.99 -0.22 -18.76
N ARG A 348 -7.73 0.25 -18.82
CA ARG A 348 -6.71 -0.28 -19.75
C ARG A 348 -5.53 -0.85 -18.98
N ASP A 349 -5.15 -2.06 -19.39
CA ASP A 349 -3.97 -2.79 -18.94
C ASP A 349 -2.94 -2.78 -20.08
N GLU A 350 -1.95 -1.89 -19.98
CA GLU A 350 -0.83 -1.80 -20.92
C GLU A 350 0.39 -2.51 -20.35
N ARG A 351 1.05 -3.34 -21.16
CA ARG A 351 2.17 -4.17 -20.71
C ARG A 351 3.42 -3.95 -21.54
N VAL A 352 4.55 -4.29 -20.92
CA VAL A 352 5.88 -4.10 -21.53
C VAL A 352 6.06 -5.06 -22.69
N ASP A 353 5.78 -6.34 -22.47
CA ASP A 353 5.94 -7.39 -23.48
C ASP A 353 4.62 -7.64 -24.23
N PRO A 354 4.68 -8.12 -25.49
CA PRO A 354 3.48 -8.51 -26.22
C PRO A 354 2.88 -9.75 -25.56
N THR A 355 1.73 -9.64 -24.89
CA THR A 355 1.10 -10.76 -24.17
C THR A 355 -0.36 -11.06 -24.56
N TRP A 356 -0.99 -10.26 -25.43
CA TRP A 356 -2.39 -10.46 -25.84
C TRP A 356 -2.46 -10.89 -27.31
N ASP A 357 -3.27 -11.90 -27.57
CA ASP A 357 -3.61 -12.36 -28.92
C ASP A 357 -4.88 -11.62 -29.37
N GLU A 358 -4.76 -10.73 -30.36
CA GLU A 358 -5.86 -9.93 -30.90
C GLU A 358 -7.00 -10.80 -31.46
N GLU A 359 -6.71 -12.01 -31.90
CA GLU A 359 -7.69 -12.95 -32.44
C GLU A 359 -8.44 -13.72 -31.35
N LYS A 360 -7.99 -13.64 -30.09
CA LYS A 360 -8.53 -14.41 -28.95
C LYS A 360 -8.73 -13.55 -27.71
N PRO A 361 -9.61 -12.52 -27.76
CA PRO A 361 -9.98 -11.77 -26.57
C PRO A 361 -10.63 -12.68 -25.52
N ALA A 362 -10.22 -12.54 -24.26
CA ALA A 362 -10.97 -13.10 -23.14
C ALA A 362 -12.36 -12.43 -23.04
N GLU A 363 -13.33 -13.14 -22.49
CA GLU A 363 -14.69 -12.62 -22.31
C GLU A 363 -14.68 -11.29 -21.51
N GLY A 364 -15.45 -10.31 -21.97
CA GLY A 364 -15.50 -8.98 -21.35
C GLY A 364 -14.28 -8.08 -21.62
N TRP A 365 -13.28 -8.56 -22.37
CA TRP A 365 -12.09 -7.79 -22.73
C TRP A 365 -12.04 -7.50 -24.22
N ARG A 366 -11.60 -6.29 -24.56
CA ARG A 366 -11.25 -5.87 -25.91
C ARG A 366 -9.74 -5.77 -26.00
N ILE A 367 -9.12 -6.49 -26.94
CA ILE A 367 -7.70 -6.31 -27.23
C ILE A 367 -7.56 -5.12 -28.19
N ILE A 368 -6.74 -4.14 -27.82
CA ILE A 368 -6.44 -2.97 -28.66
C ILE A 368 -5.27 -3.29 -29.59
N ASP A 369 -4.24 -3.90 -29.02
CA ASP A 369 -3.03 -4.38 -29.69
C ASP A 369 -2.38 -5.47 -28.82
N SER A 370 -1.30 -6.08 -29.32
CA SER A 370 -0.58 -7.14 -28.62
C SER A 370 -0.03 -6.78 -27.23
N HIS A 371 -0.06 -5.51 -26.81
CA HIS A 371 0.38 -5.05 -25.49
C HIS A 371 -0.73 -4.49 -24.60
N THR A 372 -1.93 -4.26 -25.15
CA THR A 372 -2.95 -3.44 -24.52
C THR A 372 -4.31 -4.10 -24.63
N ARG A 373 -4.95 -4.32 -23.48
CA ARG A 373 -6.37 -4.68 -23.41
C ARG A 373 -7.18 -3.64 -22.65
N GLU A 374 -8.47 -3.60 -22.92
CA GLU A 374 -9.44 -2.69 -22.31
C GLU A 374 -10.68 -3.47 -21.86
N THR A 375 -11.30 -3.04 -20.76
CA THR A 375 -12.64 -3.49 -20.33
C THR A 375 -13.40 -2.31 -19.75
N GLU A 376 -14.72 -2.43 -19.67
CA GLU A 376 -15.60 -1.51 -18.94
C GLU A 376 -16.25 -2.25 -17.77
N ALA A 377 -16.21 -1.63 -16.60
CA ALA A 377 -16.81 -2.15 -15.37
C ALA A 377 -17.80 -1.11 -14.79
N GLU A 378 -18.82 -1.58 -14.08
CA GLU A 378 -19.84 -0.69 -13.49
C GLU A 378 -19.23 0.21 -12.41
N ASP A 379 -18.37 -0.35 -11.57
CA ASP A 379 -17.61 0.37 -10.56
C ASP A 379 -16.24 -0.30 -10.30
N ILE A 380 -15.52 0.19 -9.30
CA ILE A 380 -14.18 -0.29 -8.98
C ILE A 380 -14.19 -1.71 -8.40
N LEU A 381 -15.26 -2.14 -7.73
CA LEU A 381 -15.35 -3.49 -7.18
C LEU A 381 -15.63 -4.49 -8.30
N ASP A 382 -16.55 -4.19 -9.22
CA ASP A 382 -16.77 -4.98 -10.45
C ASP A 382 -15.45 -5.12 -11.23
N LEU A 383 -14.70 -4.02 -11.37
CA LEU A 383 -13.39 -4.08 -12.03
C LEU A 383 -12.41 -5.02 -11.32
N MET A 384 -12.31 -4.94 -9.98
CA MET A 384 -11.43 -5.84 -9.22
C MET A 384 -11.85 -7.30 -9.37
N ASN A 385 -13.15 -7.59 -9.37
CA ASN A 385 -13.68 -8.94 -9.60
C ASN A 385 -13.29 -9.46 -10.98
N ARG A 386 -13.33 -8.61 -12.01
CA ARG A 386 -12.92 -8.99 -13.37
C ARG A 386 -11.42 -9.21 -13.54
N ILE A 387 -10.59 -8.41 -12.86
CA ILE A 387 -9.13 -8.52 -12.95
C ILE A 387 -8.61 -9.72 -12.13
N TYR A 388 -9.17 -9.94 -10.94
CA TYR A 388 -8.63 -10.88 -9.96
C TYR A 388 -9.53 -12.08 -9.66
N HIS A 389 -10.69 -12.19 -10.29
CA HIS A 389 -11.65 -13.28 -10.09
C HIS A 389 -12.14 -13.40 -8.64
N TYR A 390 -12.28 -12.28 -7.94
CA TYR A 390 -12.94 -12.25 -6.63
C TYR A 390 -14.42 -12.61 -6.75
N ASP A 391 -14.99 -13.09 -5.64
CA ASP A 391 -16.43 -13.36 -5.53
C ASP A 391 -17.22 -12.05 -5.61
N PRO A 392 -18.11 -11.85 -6.60
CA PRO A 392 -18.90 -10.62 -6.73
C PRO A 392 -19.89 -10.39 -5.60
N ASP A 393 -20.27 -11.44 -4.87
CA ASP A 393 -21.13 -11.36 -3.70
C ASP A 393 -20.35 -11.10 -2.41
N TRP A 394 -19.01 -11.12 -2.46
CA TRP A 394 -18.19 -10.80 -1.31
C TRP A 394 -18.46 -9.38 -0.83
N ARG A 395 -18.53 -9.23 0.49
CA ARG A 395 -18.60 -7.94 1.17
C ARG A 395 -17.55 -7.90 2.26
N PRO A 396 -16.96 -6.73 2.55
CA PRO A 396 -16.03 -6.59 3.67
C PRO A 396 -16.66 -7.10 4.96
N THR A 397 -15.90 -7.91 5.71
CA THR A 397 -16.26 -8.24 7.08
C THR A 397 -16.24 -6.95 7.89
N LYS A 398 -17.38 -6.60 8.49
CA LYS A 398 -17.46 -5.43 9.36
C LYS A 398 -16.65 -5.69 10.61
N TRP A 399 -15.71 -4.79 10.90
CA TRP A 399 -14.94 -4.86 12.14
C TRP A 399 -15.86 -4.59 13.34
N SER A 400 -15.98 -5.56 14.23
CA SER A 400 -16.74 -5.48 15.49
C SER A 400 -15.79 -5.27 16.66
N GLU A 401 -16.11 -4.33 17.56
CA GLU A 401 -15.44 -4.22 18.86
C GLU A 401 -15.75 -5.49 19.65
N GLY A 402 -14.74 -6.34 19.84
CA GLY A 402 -14.83 -7.56 20.65
C GLY A 402 -14.90 -7.28 22.14
#